data_AF-A0A8T4DVR7-F1
#
_entry.id   AF-A0A8T4DVR7-F1
#
_cell.length_a   1.000
_cell.length_b   1.000
_cell.length_c   1.000
_cell.angle_alpha   90.00
_cell.angle_beta   90.00
_cell.angle_gamma   90.00
#
_symmetry.space_group_name_H-M   'P 1'
#
loop_
_entity.id
_entity.type
_entity.pdbx_description
1 polymer ?
#
loop_
_entity_poly.entity_id
_entity_poly.type
_entity_poly.pdbx_seq_one_letter_code
_entity_poly.pdbx_strand_id
1 'polypeptide(L)'
;MRPMRKDVMALILILPFLVSSVVPVQGSALIYGQRDGSLEDITLQDDAFHGNGNDPFIEWWYFDAKLDNGYTFVLGIQVINIFGKGVVTTRLTLYDDSDAIIKYDERYPLSSLVASSQIPSVAIAGKQFILGSYDPQNNSFLYTLTVEIPEGSFSLRFIGCTQGWKKQQQSGDWWAVILPRANVTGIIRLG
;
A
#
# COMPACT_ATOMS: atom_id res chain seq x y z
N MET A 1 -15.57 -29.51 3.33
CA MET A 1 -14.60 -28.42 3.09
C MET A 1 -14.76 -28.01 1.63
N ARG A 2 -15.28 -26.81 1.36
CA ARG A 2 -15.36 -26.25 0.00
C ARG A 2 -14.21 -25.26 -0.19
N PRO A 3 -13.59 -25.18 -1.38
CA PRO A 3 -12.56 -24.18 -1.65
C PRO A 3 -13.20 -22.78 -1.70
N MET A 4 -12.50 -21.81 -1.08
CA MET A 4 -12.90 -20.41 -0.94
C MET A 4 -12.48 -19.59 -2.17
N ARG A 5 -13.29 -18.61 -2.58
CA ARG A 5 -13.03 -17.73 -3.73
C ARG A 5 -13.58 -16.33 -3.46
N LYS A 6 -12.74 -15.31 -3.28
CA LYS A 6 -13.14 -13.88 -3.29
C LYS A 6 -12.03 -12.98 -3.86
N ASP A 7 -12.42 -11.81 -4.36
CA ASP A 7 -11.62 -10.79 -5.07
C ASP A 7 -11.18 -9.69 -4.08
N VAL A 8 -9.93 -9.24 -4.12
CA VAL A 8 -9.31 -8.32 -3.12
C VAL A 8 -8.25 -7.45 -3.80
N MET A 9 -8.37 -6.13 -3.81
CA MET A 9 -7.44 -5.24 -4.51
C MET A 9 -6.45 -4.60 -3.53
N ALA A 10 -5.19 -5.02 -3.55
CA ALA A 10 -4.13 -4.20 -2.96
C ALA A 10 -3.68 -3.17 -4.00
N LEU A 11 -3.71 -1.89 -3.63
CA LEU A 11 -3.27 -0.76 -4.46
C LEU A 11 -2.22 0.04 -3.68
N ILE A 12 -1.05 0.18 -4.26
CA ILE A 12 -0.04 1.12 -3.77
C ILE A 12 0.15 2.20 -4.80
N LEU A 13 0.08 3.45 -4.36
CA LEU A 13 0.25 4.63 -5.20
C LEU A 13 1.33 5.51 -4.57
N ILE A 14 2.38 5.77 -5.34
CA ILE A 14 3.48 6.66 -4.92
C ILE A 14 3.50 7.84 -5.89
N LEU A 15 3.43 9.06 -5.36
CA LEU A 15 3.49 10.34 -6.07
C LEU A 15 4.71 11.14 -5.60
N PRO A 16 5.89 11.07 -6.26
CA PRO A 16 6.91 12.10 -6.14
C PRO A 16 6.42 13.43 -6.74
N PHE A 17 6.49 14.52 -5.97
CA PHE A 17 6.36 15.85 -6.56
C PHE A 17 7.72 16.25 -7.16
N LEU A 18 7.88 16.12 -8.47
CA LEU A 18 8.90 16.88 -9.17
C LEU A 18 8.34 18.27 -9.46
N VAL A 19 8.88 19.29 -8.78
CA VAL A 19 8.66 20.69 -9.18
C VAL A 19 9.36 20.86 -10.52
N SER A 20 8.63 20.70 -11.63
CA SER A 20 9.18 20.99 -12.94
C SER A 20 9.51 22.48 -12.98
N SER A 21 10.79 22.83 -12.99
CA SER A 21 11.22 24.15 -13.41
C SER A 21 10.73 24.34 -14.85
N VAL A 22 9.96 25.40 -15.08
CA VAL A 22 9.47 25.79 -16.40
C VAL A 22 10.70 26.13 -17.25
N VAL A 23 11.09 25.23 -18.15
CA VAL A 23 12.05 25.53 -19.21
C VAL A 23 11.26 26.14 -20.37
N PRO A 24 11.62 27.34 -20.87
CA PRO A 24 10.92 27.94 -21.99
C PRO A 24 11.22 27.12 -23.26
N VAL A 25 10.17 26.74 -23.98
CA VAL A 25 10.26 26.02 -25.25
C VAL A 25 10.77 26.97 -26.33
N GLN A 26 12.03 26.81 -26.72
CA GLN A 26 12.49 27.15 -28.07
C GLN A 26 12.99 25.87 -28.75
N GLY A 27 12.56 25.71 -30.00
CA GLY A 27 12.45 24.43 -30.67
C GLY A 27 13.77 23.68 -30.87
N SER A 28 13.71 22.40 -30.53
CA SER A 28 14.43 21.32 -31.22
C SER A 28 13.78 20.01 -30.77
N ALA A 29 13.52 19.12 -31.73
CA ALA A 29 12.88 17.83 -31.52
C ALA A 29 13.57 17.05 -30.39
N LEU A 30 12.92 16.95 -29.24
CA LEU A 30 13.32 16.01 -28.20
C LEU A 30 12.78 14.64 -28.59
N ILE A 31 13.71 13.75 -28.93
CA ILE A 31 13.48 12.31 -28.85
C ILE A 31 13.28 12.02 -27.35
N TYR A 32 12.05 12.18 -26.87
CA TYR A 32 11.62 11.57 -25.62
C TYR A 32 11.63 10.06 -25.89
N GLY A 33 12.60 9.36 -25.28
CA GLY A 33 12.68 7.91 -25.36
C GLY A 33 11.31 7.32 -25.03
N GLN A 34 10.73 6.60 -25.99
CA GLN A 34 9.48 5.88 -25.79
C GLN A 34 9.71 4.85 -24.67
N ARG A 35 9.32 5.18 -23.44
CA ARG A 35 9.01 4.15 -22.45
C ARG A 35 7.68 3.56 -22.88
N ASP A 36 7.74 2.34 -23.41
CA ASP A 36 6.56 1.51 -23.65
C ASP A 36 5.72 1.49 -22.36
N GLY A 37 4.44 1.89 -22.46
CA GLY A 37 3.52 1.95 -21.32
C GLY A 37 2.95 0.59 -20.93
N SER A 38 3.69 -0.49 -21.15
CA SER A 38 3.31 -1.86 -20.86
C SER A 38 3.30 -2.13 -19.34
N LEU A 39 2.50 -3.11 -18.94
CA LEU A 39 2.43 -3.56 -17.56
C LEU A 39 3.66 -4.43 -17.27
N GLU A 40 4.32 -4.18 -16.15
CA GLU A 40 5.45 -4.97 -15.69
C GLU A 40 5.05 -5.84 -14.50
N ASP A 41 5.69 -6.99 -14.37
CA ASP A 41 5.55 -7.83 -13.17
C ASP A 41 6.13 -7.13 -11.95
N ILE A 42 5.50 -7.36 -10.80
CA ILE A 42 5.94 -6.78 -9.53
C ILE A 42 6.98 -7.65 -8.85
N THR A 43 7.84 -7.01 -8.08
CA THR A 43 8.73 -7.60 -7.09
C THR A 43 8.35 -7.11 -5.70
N LEU A 44 8.86 -7.73 -4.63
CA LEU A 44 8.63 -7.23 -3.27
C LEU A 44 9.17 -5.82 -3.07
N GLN A 45 10.30 -5.51 -3.71
CA GLN A 45 10.91 -4.20 -3.57
C GLN A 45 10.01 -3.12 -4.17
N ASP A 46 9.21 -3.46 -5.18
CA ASP A 46 8.34 -2.49 -5.83
C ASP A 46 7.25 -1.94 -4.89
N ASP A 47 6.82 -2.70 -3.89
CA ASP A 47 5.85 -2.24 -2.88
C ASP A 47 6.43 -2.07 -1.46
N ALA A 48 7.77 -2.04 -1.40
CA ALA A 48 8.51 -1.50 -0.27
C ALA A 48 8.33 0.03 -0.16
N PHE A 49 8.97 0.66 0.82
CA PHE A 49 8.93 2.10 1.01
C PHE A 49 9.92 2.84 0.09
N HIS A 50 9.46 3.92 -0.53
CA HIS A 50 10.22 4.69 -1.53
C HIS A 50 10.52 6.14 -1.13
N GLY A 51 10.03 6.58 0.03
CA GLY A 51 10.34 7.91 0.54
C GLY A 51 11.85 8.14 0.72
N ASN A 52 12.33 9.30 0.24
CA ASN A 52 13.74 9.68 0.31
C ASN A 52 13.95 10.94 1.18
N GLY A 53 14.28 10.74 2.46
CA GLY A 53 14.77 11.80 3.34
C GLY A 53 13.97 13.11 3.29
N ASN A 54 14.56 14.16 2.70
CA ASN A 54 13.98 15.50 2.63
C ASN A 54 13.16 15.78 1.37
N ASP A 55 13.19 14.88 0.37
CA ASP A 55 12.48 15.10 -0.88
C ASP A 55 10.96 15.01 -0.66
N PRO A 56 10.16 15.87 -1.31
CA PRO A 56 8.71 15.76 -1.23
C PRO A 56 8.18 14.47 -1.85
N PHE A 57 7.35 13.74 -1.11
CA PHE A 57 6.70 12.53 -1.61
C PHE A 57 5.35 12.30 -0.92
N ILE A 58 4.47 11.59 -1.61
CA ILE A 58 3.32 10.92 -1.04
C ILE A 58 3.42 9.44 -1.36
N GLU A 59 3.22 8.60 -0.36
CA GLU A 59 3.22 7.15 -0.49
C GLU A 59 2.02 6.57 0.25
N TRP A 60 1.41 5.53 -0.30
CA TRP A 60 0.20 4.96 0.25
C TRP A 60 0.17 3.45 0.05
N TRP A 61 -0.04 2.70 1.14
CA TRP A 61 -0.47 1.31 1.12
C TRP A 61 -1.95 1.17 1.41
N TYR A 62 -2.69 0.44 0.57
CA TYR A 62 -4.11 0.19 0.71
C TYR A 62 -4.42 -1.31 0.62
N PHE A 63 -5.22 -1.79 1.58
CA PHE A 63 -5.73 -3.16 1.64
C PHE A 63 -7.22 -3.14 1.94
N ASP A 64 -8.01 -3.92 1.20
CA ASP A 64 -9.41 -4.16 1.50
C ASP A 64 -9.75 -5.66 1.45
N ALA A 65 -10.76 -6.08 2.18
CA ALA A 65 -11.20 -7.48 2.17
C ALA A 65 -12.67 -7.60 2.53
N LYS A 66 -13.44 -8.31 1.69
CA LYS A 66 -14.76 -8.83 2.06
C LYS A 66 -14.62 -10.23 2.64
N LEU A 67 -14.87 -10.36 3.93
CA LEU A 67 -14.65 -11.59 4.70
C LEU A 67 -15.87 -12.53 4.64
N ASP A 68 -15.66 -13.79 5.01
CA ASP A 68 -16.72 -14.81 4.97
C ASP A 68 -17.67 -14.76 6.17
N ASN A 69 -17.28 -14.07 7.24
CA ASN A 69 -18.09 -13.83 8.42
C ASN A 69 -18.98 -12.57 8.32
N GLY A 70 -19.15 -12.01 7.13
CA GLY A 70 -20.00 -10.84 6.86
C GLY A 70 -19.25 -9.51 6.82
N TYR A 71 -18.12 -9.39 7.54
CA TYR A 71 -17.42 -8.12 7.62
C TYR A 71 -16.71 -7.70 6.33
N THR A 72 -16.59 -6.39 6.13
CA THR A 72 -15.65 -5.79 5.16
C THR A 72 -14.60 -4.98 5.91
N PHE A 73 -13.33 -5.26 5.65
CA PHE A 73 -12.19 -4.58 6.26
C PHE A 73 -11.52 -3.67 5.23
N VAL A 74 -11.13 -2.47 5.63
CA VAL A 74 -10.33 -1.54 4.82
C VAL A 74 -9.23 -0.96 5.70
N LEU A 75 -7.99 -0.98 5.23
CA LEU A 75 -6.83 -0.33 5.85
C LEU A 75 -6.09 0.51 4.79
N GLY A 76 -5.82 1.76 5.13
CA GLY A 76 -4.92 2.64 4.40
C GLY A 76 -3.83 3.18 5.31
N ILE A 77 -2.59 3.20 4.84
CA ILE A 77 -1.48 3.89 5.50
C ILE A 77 -0.88 4.88 4.50
N GLN A 78 -1.05 6.17 4.76
CA GLN A 78 -0.55 7.24 3.90
C GLN A 78 0.62 7.96 4.58
N VAL A 79 1.71 8.14 3.86
CA VAL A 79 2.86 8.95 4.26
C VAL A 79 2.94 10.16 3.35
N ILE A 80 3.05 11.33 3.95
CA ILE A 80 3.27 12.58 3.23
C ILE A 80 4.51 13.22 3.82
N ASN A 81 5.46 13.61 2.97
CA ASN A 81 6.61 14.43 3.34
C ASN A 81 6.67 15.65 2.44
N ILE A 82 6.82 16.83 3.05
CA ILE A 82 7.06 18.08 2.34
C ILE A 82 8.27 18.75 2.99
N PHE A 83 9.42 18.66 2.32
CA PHE A 83 10.70 19.25 2.78
C PHE A 83 11.09 18.86 4.21
N GLY A 84 11.03 17.56 4.52
CA GLY A 84 11.39 17.00 5.84
C GLY A 84 10.33 17.18 6.93
N LYS A 85 9.20 17.84 6.61
CA LYS A 85 8.02 17.89 7.48
C LYS A 85 6.98 16.94 6.94
N GLY A 86 6.77 15.83 7.65
CA GLY A 86 5.85 14.80 7.21
C GLY A 86 4.94 14.26 8.30
N VAL A 87 3.89 13.59 7.83
CA VAL A 87 2.86 12.92 8.64
C VAL A 87 2.63 11.53 8.08
N VAL A 88 2.39 10.58 8.97
CA VAL A 88 1.83 9.27 8.62
C VAL A 88 0.40 9.21 9.14
N THR A 89 -0.54 8.87 8.27
CA THR A 89 -1.95 8.69 8.62
C THR A 89 -2.32 7.23 8.43
N THR A 90 -2.89 6.61 9.46
CA THR A 90 -3.51 5.29 9.38
C THR A 90 -5.02 5.47 9.33
N ARG A 91 -5.69 4.76 8.43
CA ARG A 91 -7.15 4.73 8.33
C ARG A 91 -7.63 3.30 8.27
N LEU A 92 -8.39 2.88 9.26
CA LEU A 92 -9.03 1.58 9.29
C LEU A 92 -10.54 1.77 9.35
N THR A 93 -11.27 0.97 8.59
CA THR A 93 -12.72 0.86 8.72
C THR A 93 -13.13 -0.61 8.66
N LEU A 94 -13.91 -1.04 9.65
CA LEU A 94 -14.60 -2.32 9.62
C LEU A 94 -16.09 -2.05 9.39
N TYR A 95 -16.65 -2.71 8.39
CA TYR A 95 -18.07 -2.67 8.08
C TYR A 95 -18.72 -4.00 8.40
N ASP A 96 -19.95 -3.97 8.90
CA ASP A 96 -20.86 -5.10 8.99
C ASP A 96 -22.10 -4.80 8.13
N ASP A 97 -22.38 -5.61 7.11
CA ASP A 97 -23.48 -5.40 6.15
C ASP A 97 -23.63 -3.95 5.62
N SER A 98 -22.51 -3.26 5.39
CA SER A 98 -22.36 -1.86 4.93
C SER A 98 -22.37 -0.78 6.00
N ASP A 99 -22.67 -1.12 7.25
CA ASP A 99 -22.56 -0.20 8.38
C ASP A 99 -21.14 -0.19 8.91
N ALA A 100 -20.52 0.99 8.94
CA ALA A 100 -19.18 1.16 9.50
C ALA A 100 -19.22 1.08 11.03
N ILE A 101 -18.96 -0.10 11.57
CA ILE A 101 -18.99 -0.39 13.02
C ILE A 101 -17.70 0.01 13.75
N ILE A 102 -16.58 0.08 13.03
CA ILE A 102 -15.32 0.65 13.54
C ILE A 102 -14.80 1.64 12.51
N LYS A 103 -14.47 2.85 12.96
CA LYS A 103 -13.73 3.85 12.20
C LYS A 103 -12.56 4.33 13.03
N TYR A 104 -11.36 4.13 12.51
CA TYR A 104 -10.13 4.51 13.17
C TYR A 104 -9.30 5.36 12.20
N ASP A 105 -8.97 6.58 12.61
CA ASP A 105 -8.08 7.49 11.88
C ASP A 105 -7.08 8.04 12.91
N GLU A 106 -5.81 7.71 12.74
CA GLU A 106 -4.74 8.27 13.56
C GLU A 106 -3.66 8.91 12.71
N ARG A 107 -3.06 9.96 13.28
CA ARG A 107 -1.96 10.71 12.67
C ARG A 107 -0.75 10.68 13.58
N TYR A 108 0.38 10.36 12.98
CA TYR A 108 1.67 10.28 13.65
C TYR A 108 2.66 11.23 12.97
N PRO A 109 3.63 11.78 13.72
CA PRO A 109 4.75 12.47 13.09
C PRO A 109 5.54 11.47 12.22
N LEU A 110 6.12 11.93 11.12
CA LEU A 110 6.95 11.08 10.24
C LEU A 110 8.08 10.37 11.00
N SER A 111 8.61 10.98 12.06
CA SER A 111 9.64 10.38 12.93
C SER A 111 9.21 9.10 13.65
N SER A 112 7.90 8.81 13.70
CA SER A 112 7.37 7.56 14.27
C SER A 112 7.31 6.42 13.26
N LEU A 113 7.57 6.68 11.97
CA LEU A 113 7.60 5.68 10.91
C LEU A 113 8.95 4.96 10.88
N VAL A 114 8.89 3.63 10.85
CA VAL A 114 10.02 2.78 10.47
C VAL A 114 9.52 1.92 9.31
N ALA A 115 10.06 2.15 8.12
CA ALA A 115 9.68 1.41 6.93
C ALA A 115 10.92 0.93 6.16
N SER A 116 10.80 -0.23 5.50
CA SER A 116 11.90 -0.85 4.74
C SER A 116 11.84 -0.47 3.27
N SER A 117 12.99 -0.18 2.66
CA SER A 117 13.14 0.05 1.22
C SER A 117 13.43 -1.23 0.42
N GLN A 118 13.40 -2.39 1.07
CA GLN A 118 13.72 -3.69 0.46
C GLN A 118 12.51 -4.61 0.38
N ILE A 119 11.61 -4.51 1.37
CA ILE A 119 10.38 -5.31 1.45
C ILE A 119 9.25 -4.43 1.97
N PRO A 120 7.97 -4.79 1.75
CA PRO A 120 6.84 -4.10 2.33
C PRO A 120 6.82 -4.32 3.84
N SER A 121 7.48 -3.45 4.61
CA SER A 121 7.49 -3.51 6.06
C SER A 121 7.26 -2.12 6.60
N VAL A 122 6.18 -1.95 7.36
CA VAL A 122 5.75 -0.67 7.90
C VAL A 122 5.44 -0.84 9.38
N ALA A 123 6.21 -0.16 10.22
CA ALA A 123 5.95 0.00 11.64
C ALA A 123 5.75 1.47 11.99
N ILE A 124 4.78 1.76 12.85
CA ILE A 124 4.42 3.11 13.26
C ILE A 124 4.31 3.14 14.78
N ALA A 125 5.00 4.10 15.40
CA ALA A 125 5.05 4.25 16.86
C ALA A 125 5.43 2.95 17.60
N GLY A 126 6.36 2.18 17.01
CA GLY A 126 6.85 0.90 17.56
C GLY A 126 5.94 -0.31 17.31
N LYS A 127 4.79 -0.16 16.66
CA LYS A 127 3.89 -1.26 16.30
C LYS A 127 4.04 -1.63 14.84
N GLN A 128 4.16 -2.93 14.53
CA GLN A 128 4.22 -3.42 13.15
C GLN A 128 2.81 -3.44 12.54
N PHE A 129 2.59 -2.69 11.47
CA PHE A 129 1.31 -2.63 10.76
C PHE A 129 1.26 -3.56 9.55
N ILE A 130 2.30 -3.55 8.71
CA ILE A 130 2.38 -4.33 7.47
C ILE A 130 3.68 -5.13 7.47
N LEU A 131 3.63 -6.42 7.18
CA LEU A 131 4.80 -7.24 6.87
C LEU A 131 4.57 -8.09 5.62
N GLY A 132 5.29 -7.76 4.56
CA GLY A 132 5.27 -8.39 3.25
C GLY A 132 6.42 -9.39 3.07
N SER A 133 6.15 -10.46 2.32
CA SER A 133 7.12 -11.47 1.93
C SER A 133 6.68 -12.17 0.65
N TYR A 134 7.57 -12.97 0.06
CA TYR A 134 7.31 -13.74 -1.15
C TYR A 134 7.49 -15.21 -0.84
N ASP A 135 6.49 -16.01 -1.21
CA ASP A 135 6.55 -17.46 -1.12
C ASP A 135 6.96 -18.04 -2.48
N PRO A 136 8.21 -18.51 -2.64
CA PRO A 136 8.67 -19.08 -3.91
C PRO A 136 8.04 -20.44 -4.20
N GLN A 137 7.53 -21.17 -3.21
CA GLN A 137 6.91 -22.48 -3.43
C GLN A 137 5.53 -22.33 -4.09
N ASN A 138 4.79 -21.31 -3.67
CA ASN A 138 3.45 -21.02 -4.18
C ASN A 138 3.41 -19.87 -5.19
N ASN A 139 4.57 -19.28 -5.51
CA ASN A 139 4.72 -18.14 -6.41
C ASN A 139 3.75 -17.00 -6.06
N SER A 140 3.70 -16.64 -4.77
CA SER A 140 2.68 -15.74 -4.23
C SER A 140 3.26 -14.71 -3.27
N PHE A 141 2.76 -13.47 -3.38
CA PHE A 141 3.01 -12.43 -2.39
C PHE A 141 2.17 -12.66 -1.13
N LEU A 142 2.77 -12.40 0.02
CA LEU A 142 2.18 -12.60 1.33
C LEU A 142 2.26 -11.31 2.14
N TYR A 143 1.15 -10.83 2.68
CA TYR A 143 1.12 -9.68 3.58
C TYR A 143 0.43 -10.04 4.88
N THR A 144 1.06 -9.71 6.00
CA THR A 144 0.43 -9.77 7.32
C THR A 144 0.14 -8.34 7.77
N LEU A 145 -1.13 -8.07 8.05
CA LEU A 145 -1.61 -6.83 8.63
C LEU A 145 -1.92 -7.05 10.09
N THR A 146 -1.33 -6.23 10.97
CA THR A 146 -1.59 -6.27 12.41
C THR A 146 -1.97 -4.88 12.89
N VAL A 147 -3.17 -4.73 13.45
CA VAL A 147 -3.67 -3.45 13.96
C VAL A 147 -4.31 -3.66 15.32
N GLU A 148 -3.93 -2.85 16.30
CA GLU A 148 -4.45 -2.87 17.66
C GLU A 148 -4.96 -1.47 18.03
N ILE A 149 -6.26 -1.39 18.32
CA ILE A 149 -6.99 -0.16 18.65
C ILE A 149 -7.86 -0.39 19.89
N PRO A 150 -8.36 0.66 20.56
CA PRO A 150 -9.21 0.49 21.73
C PRO A 150 -10.46 -0.38 21.48
N GLU A 151 -11.04 -0.28 20.28
CA GLU A 151 -12.26 -0.97 19.87
C GLU A 151 -12.01 -2.43 19.44
N GLY A 152 -10.76 -2.87 19.31
CA GLY A 152 -10.45 -4.23 18.89
C GLY A 152 -9.04 -4.47 18.34
N SER A 153 -8.82 -5.68 17.84
CA SER A 153 -7.57 -6.06 17.18
C SER A 153 -7.83 -6.86 15.90
N PHE A 154 -6.94 -6.66 14.93
CA PHE A 154 -7.00 -7.25 13.60
C PHE A 154 -5.65 -7.88 13.30
N SER A 155 -5.63 -9.17 12.99
CA SER A 155 -4.46 -9.86 12.47
C SER A 155 -4.88 -10.63 11.23
N LEU A 156 -4.64 -10.05 10.06
CA LEU A 156 -5.11 -10.56 8.77
C LEU A 156 -3.92 -10.87 7.87
N ARG A 157 -3.95 -12.04 7.25
CA ARG A 157 -2.96 -12.49 6.27
C ARG A 157 -3.59 -12.54 4.89
N PHE A 158 -3.01 -11.80 3.96
CA PHE A 158 -3.36 -11.71 2.55
C PHE A 158 -2.36 -12.55 1.75
N ILE A 159 -2.87 -13.51 0.98
CA ILE A 159 -2.08 -14.40 0.12
C ILE A 159 -2.48 -14.13 -1.31
N GLY A 160 -1.61 -13.50 -2.09
CA GLY A 160 -1.84 -13.20 -3.50
C GLY A 160 -2.23 -14.45 -4.28
N CYS A 161 -3.28 -14.35 -5.08
CA CYS A 161 -3.77 -15.45 -5.92
C CYS A 161 -3.90 -15.07 -7.40
N THR A 162 -3.39 -13.89 -7.77
CA THR A 162 -3.23 -13.42 -9.14
C THR A 162 -1.83 -12.84 -9.33
N GLN A 163 -1.41 -12.73 -10.59
CA GLN A 163 -0.24 -11.95 -10.94
C GLN A 163 -0.43 -10.49 -10.54
N GLY A 164 0.54 -9.93 -9.83
CA GLY A 164 0.59 -8.50 -9.55
C GLY A 164 1.27 -7.76 -10.70
N TRP A 165 0.92 -6.48 -10.87
CA TRP A 165 1.46 -5.65 -11.95
C TRP A 165 1.79 -4.26 -11.42
N LYS A 166 2.82 -3.66 -12.02
CA LYS A 166 3.17 -2.27 -11.80
C LYS A 166 3.06 -1.48 -13.08
N LYS A 167 2.85 -0.18 -12.92
CA LYS A 167 2.90 0.78 -14.00
C LYS A 167 3.37 2.13 -13.49
N GLN A 168 4.39 2.67 -14.14
CA GLN A 168 4.79 4.07 -13.98
C GLN A 168 4.11 4.94 -15.03
N GLN A 169 3.70 6.16 -14.67
CA GLN A 169 3.25 7.14 -15.67
C GLN A 169 4.42 7.53 -16.58
N GLN A 170 4.13 7.90 -17.82
CA GLN A 170 5.15 8.38 -18.77
C GLN A 170 5.98 9.56 -18.25
N SER A 171 5.41 10.42 -17.39
CA SER A 171 6.15 11.53 -16.78
C SER A 171 7.15 11.09 -15.71
N GLY A 172 6.98 9.88 -15.16
CA GLY A 172 7.77 9.36 -14.04
C GLY A 172 7.27 9.79 -12.66
N ASP A 173 6.28 10.69 -12.58
CA ASP A 173 5.84 11.35 -11.34
C ASP A 173 4.98 10.47 -10.43
N TRP A 174 4.54 9.31 -10.91
CA TRP A 174 3.94 8.29 -10.06
C TRP A 174 4.03 6.91 -10.68
N TRP A 175 3.88 5.93 -9.80
CA TRP A 175 3.67 4.55 -10.20
C TRP A 175 2.69 3.89 -9.24
N ALA A 176 2.02 2.88 -9.76
CA ALA A 176 1.14 2.03 -9.00
C ALA A 176 1.68 0.60 -9.00
N VAL A 177 1.61 -0.05 -7.85
CA VAL A 177 1.91 -1.47 -7.67
C VAL A 177 0.67 -2.14 -7.14
N ILE A 178 0.16 -3.12 -7.88
CA ILE A 178 -1.17 -3.67 -7.66
C ILE A 178 -1.08 -5.19 -7.58
N LEU A 179 -1.67 -5.73 -6.52
CA LEU A 179 -1.97 -7.15 -6.40
C LEU A 179 -3.50 -7.32 -6.40
N PRO A 180 -4.11 -7.68 -7.56
CA PRO A 180 -5.55 -7.55 -7.76
C PRO A 180 -6.44 -8.49 -6.95
N ARG A 181 -5.88 -9.60 -6.45
CA ARG A 181 -6.59 -10.60 -5.66
C ARG A 181 -5.70 -11.26 -4.64
N ALA A 182 -6.26 -11.45 -3.45
CA ALA A 182 -5.67 -12.23 -2.38
C ALA A 182 -6.73 -13.08 -1.65
N ASN A 183 -6.30 -14.24 -1.16
CA ASN A 183 -7.03 -15.01 -0.16
C ASN A 183 -6.70 -14.44 1.22
N VAL A 184 -7.72 -14.11 2.00
CA VAL A 184 -7.56 -13.47 3.31
C VAL A 184 -7.98 -14.43 4.42
N THR A 185 -7.10 -14.58 5.40
CA THR A 185 -7.35 -15.39 6.61
C THR A 185 -6.89 -14.61 7.83
N GLY A 186 -7.43 -14.88 9.01
CA GLY A 186 -6.96 -14.18 10.20
C GLY A 186 -7.99 -14.12 11.33
N ILE A 187 -7.72 -13.23 12.27
CA ILE A 187 -8.52 -13.04 13.48
C ILE A 187 -8.92 -11.57 13.57
N ILE A 188 -10.20 -11.34 13.84
CA ILE A 188 -10.75 -10.07 14.27
C ILE A 188 -11.28 -10.27 15.69
N ARG A 189 -10.87 -9.43 16.63
CA ARG A 189 -11.42 -9.36 17.98
C ARG A 189 -12.02 -7.99 18.18
N LEU A 190 -13.30 -7.94 18.49
CA LEU A 190 -14.00 -6.72 18.85
C LEU A 190 -14.01 -6.59 20.38
N GLY A 191 -13.88 -5.35 20.88
CA GLY A 191 -13.93 -5.03 22.31
C GLY A 191 -15.33 -5.03 22.90
#